data_AF-A0A2T5NQK0-F1
#
_entry.id   AF-A0A2T5NQK0-F1
#
_cell.length_a   1.000
_cell.length_b   1.000
_cell.length_c   1.000
_cell.angle_alpha   90.00
_cell.angle_beta   90.00
_cell.angle_gamma   90.00
#
_symmetry.space_group_name_H-M   'P 1'
#
loop_
_entity.id
_entity.type
_entity.pdbx_description
1 polymer ?
#
loop_
_entity_poly.entity_id
_entity_poly.type
_entity_poly.pdbx_seq_one_letter_code
_entity_poly.pdbx_strand_id
1 'polypeptide(L)'
;MADIALPDTPAAEELDFDADFARVDAAICEYDAVGQVPLRKGAEPFHWISVESACRGLLGKAADVRVGVWLLRAALAQRGLAGAAEGLAALAAIAAQPLENIRPAGQPDAPAGETHALHLAWLCGPAFLHQLAHSRLSADSELRVGQLAKDPAAAPPAERERALRDLSRLRAGLAGLTDLSESEGFAEQFDCAGLHALLDELEAALTPMLAAVPAEAPVLSEAAPAARALPAGALNSREEVAAALDLIVAYFREHEPGHPAPIFLLRAKRMLGAGFEELMAELFAESDALVAKLDRPRPLQG
;
A
#
# COMPACT_ATOMS: atom_id res chain seq x y z
N MET A 1 -20.98 3.07 -3.91
CA MET A 1 -21.30 4.16 -2.96
C MET A 1 -20.35 4.07 -1.79
N ALA A 2 -19.84 5.20 -1.30
CA ALA A 2 -19.08 5.24 -0.07
C ALA A 2 -20.02 4.88 1.10
N ASP A 3 -19.57 4.06 2.03
CA ASP A 3 -20.34 3.67 3.22
C ASP A 3 -20.19 4.73 4.32
N ILE A 4 -20.52 5.99 3.99
CA ILE A 4 -20.51 7.11 4.94
C ILE A 4 -21.89 7.76 4.98
N ALA A 5 -22.28 8.22 6.16
CA ALA A 5 -23.44 9.09 6.33
C ALA A 5 -22.95 10.54 6.34
N LEU A 6 -23.54 11.40 5.52
CA LEU A 6 -23.31 12.84 5.51
C LEU A 6 -24.62 13.55 5.84
N PRO A 7 -24.58 14.71 6.51
CA PRO A 7 -25.79 15.49 6.76
C PRO A 7 -26.30 16.15 5.46
N ASP A 8 -27.62 16.19 5.27
CA ASP A 8 -28.27 16.82 4.10
C ASP A 8 -28.23 18.37 4.17
N THR A 9 -27.98 18.92 5.35
CA THR A 9 -27.96 20.36 5.63
C THR A 9 -26.61 20.77 6.20
N PRO A 10 -26.21 22.04 6.06
CA PRO A 10 -24.94 22.50 6.62
C PRO A 10 -24.89 22.23 8.13
N ALA A 11 -23.73 21.79 8.60
CA ALA A 11 -23.52 21.55 10.03
C ALA A 11 -23.79 22.85 10.81
N ALA A 12 -24.60 22.75 11.87
CA ALA A 12 -24.99 23.89 12.69
C ALA A 12 -23.81 24.51 13.47
N GLU A 13 -22.83 23.68 13.82
CA GLU A 13 -21.59 24.07 14.51
C GLU A 13 -20.39 23.45 13.79
N GLU A 14 -19.25 24.13 13.84
CA GLU A 14 -17.99 23.58 13.34
C GLU A 14 -17.47 22.47 14.27
N LEU A 15 -16.78 21.49 13.70
CA LEU A 15 -16.25 20.35 14.46
C LEU A 15 -15.08 20.72 15.38
N ASP A 16 -14.55 21.94 15.31
CA ASP A 16 -13.36 22.38 16.06
C ASP A 16 -13.51 22.26 17.59
N PHE A 17 -14.75 22.28 18.09
CA PHE A 17 -15.06 22.10 19.51
C PHE A 17 -15.55 20.68 19.86
N ASP A 18 -15.67 19.78 18.87
CA ASP A 18 -16.11 18.41 19.09
C ASP A 18 -15.00 17.57 19.76
N ALA A 19 -15.34 16.87 20.83
CA ALA A 19 -14.38 16.07 21.59
C ALA A 19 -13.76 14.92 20.76
N ASP A 20 -14.51 14.33 19.84
CA ASP A 20 -13.98 13.28 18.97
C ASP A 20 -13.07 13.86 17.89
N PHE A 21 -13.39 15.05 17.38
CA PHE A 21 -12.53 15.76 16.43
C PHE A 21 -11.18 16.08 17.07
N ALA A 22 -11.17 16.74 18.24
CA ALA A 22 -9.95 17.09 18.96
C ALA A 22 -9.10 15.85 19.32
N ARG A 23 -9.75 14.73 19.65
CA ARG A 23 -9.08 13.47 19.94
C ARG A 23 -8.41 12.86 18.71
N VAL A 24 -9.09 12.86 17.56
CA VAL A 24 -8.52 12.34 16.31
C VAL A 24 -7.39 13.25 15.82
N ASP A 25 -7.59 14.56 15.85
CA ASP A 25 -6.57 15.55 15.46
C ASP A 25 -5.29 15.36 16.28
N ALA A 26 -5.39 15.31 17.61
CA ALA A 26 -4.25 15.08 18.49
C ALA A 26 -3.52 13.76 18.19
N ALA A 27 -4.27 12.67 17.96
CA ALA A 27 -3.70 11.36 17.65
C ALA A 27 -2.95 11.38 16.30
N ILE A 28 -3.52 12.03 15.28
CA ILE A 28 -2.89 12.16 13.96
C ILE A 28 -1.65 13.05 14.03
N CYS A 29 -1.71 14.17 14.76
CA CYS A 29 -0.55 15.03 15.01
C CYS A 29 0.58 14.28 15.70
N GLU A 30 0.29 13.47 16.72
CA GLU A 30 1.30 12.65 17.40
C GLU A 30 1.92 11.63 16.44
N TYR A 31 1.09 10.95 15.64
CA TYR A 31 1.57 10.00 14.62
C TYR A 31 2.51 10.68 13.61
N ASP A 32 2.13 11.85 13.12
CA ASP A 32 2.92 12.60 12.13
C ASP A 32 4.21 13.19 12.73
N ALA A 33 4.21 13.55 14.01
CA ALA A 33 5.39 14.04 14.71
C ALA A 33 6.48 12.98 14.91
N VAL A 34 6.09 11.71 15.08
CA VAL A 34 7.03 10.59 15.18
C VAL A 34 7.59 10.21 13.80
N GLY A 35 6.79 10.36 12.74
CA GLY A 35 7.15 9.99 11.38
C GLY A 35 7.21 8.47 11.15
N GLN A 36 7.78 8.04 10.02
CA GLN A 36 7.91 6.62 9.66
C GLN A 36 9.10 5.94 10.36
N VAL A 37 9.12 5.98 11.69
CA VAL A 37 10.15 5.32 12.50
C VAL A 37 9.64 3.94 12.93
N PRO A 38 10.46 2.88 12.86
CA PRO A 38 10.06 1.57 13.38
C PRO A 38 9.58 1.66 14.83
N LEU A 39 8.49 0.95 15.12
CA LEU A 39 7.91 0.93 16.45
C LEU A 39 8.97 0.53 17.47
N ARG A 40 9.20 1.38 18.48
CA ARG A 40 10.16 1.09 19.55
C ARG A 40 9.70 -0.14 20.31
N LYS A 41 10.66 -0.97 20.76
CA LYS A 41 10.36 -2.17 21.55
C LYS A 41 9.55 -1.79 22.80
N GLY A 42 8.33 -2.30 22.91
CA GLY A 42 7.42 -2.03 24.03
C GLY A 42 6.50 -0.82 23.87
N ALA A 43 6.57 -0.09 22.75
CA ALA A 43 5.59 0.94 22.42
C ALA A 43 4.30 0.31 21.88
N GLU A 44 3.15 0.89 22.22
CA GLU A 44 1.87 0.47 21.65
C GLU A 44 1.76 0.90 20.17
N PRO A 45 1.19 0.06 19.30
CA PRO A 45 0.98 0.42 17.90
C PRO A 45 -0.07 1.53 17.77
N PHE A 46 -0.02 2.30 16.69
CA PHE A 46 -1.04 3.31 16.42
C PHE A 46 -2.40 2.67 16.07
N HIS A 47 -3.48 3.12 16.72
CA HIS A 47 -4.80 2.50 16.63
C HIS A 47 -5.67 3.10 15.51
N TRP A 48 -5.38 2.72 14.26
CA TRP A 48 -6.15 3.18 13.08
C TRP A 48 -7.65 2.84 13.12
N ILE A 49 -8.03 1.71 13.73
CA ILE A 49 -9.44 1.30 13.88
C ILE A 49 -10.23 2.36 14.67
N SER A 50 -9.63 2.90 15.73
CA SER A 50 -10.26 3.93 16.56
C SER A 50 -10.41 5.26 15.82
N VAL A 51 -9.42 5.61 14.98
CA VAL A 51 -9.49 6.79 14.10
C VAL A 51 -10.63 6.64 13.09
N GLU A 52 -10.70 5.51 12.40
CA GLU A 52 -11.75 5.25 11.42
C GLU A 52 -13.15 5.33 12.04
N SER A 53 -13.35 4.67 13.18
CA SER A 53 -14.65 4.68 13.88
C SER A 53 -15.07 6.09 14.29
N ALA A 54 -14.14 6.91 14.79
CA ALA A 54 -14.42 8.30 15.17
C ALA A 54 -14.74 9.15 13.93
N CYS A 55 -13.97 9.01 12.84
CA CYS A 55 -14.20 9.75 11.61
C CYS A 55 -15.59 9.47 11.01
N ARG A 56 -16.06 8.22 11.03
CA ARG A 56 -17.42 7.90 10.57
C ARG A 56 -18.50 8.58 11.41
N GLY A 57 -18.31 8.66 12.73
CA GLY A 57 -19.21 9.40 13.62
C GLY A 57 -19.21 10.90 13.36
N LEU A 58 -18.03 11.48 13.11
CA LEU A 58 -17.86 12.90 12.79
C LEU A 58 -18.47 13.26 11.42
N LEU A 59 -18.32 12.41 10.40
CA LEU A 59 -18.91 12.64 9.08
C LEU A 59 -20.44 12.64 9.11
N GLY A 60 -21.06 11.92 10.06
CA GLY A 60 -22.50 12.01 10.30
C GLY A 60 -22.95 13.36 10.86
N LYS A 61 -22.03 14.20 11.35
CA LYS A 61 -22.30 15.54 11.88
C LYS A 61 -21.98 16.64 10.86
N ALA A 62 -20.92 16.47 10.07
CA ALA A 62 -20.48 17.46 9.08
C ALA A 62 -19.74 16.81 7.90
N ALA A 63 -19.96 17.33 6.70
CA ALA A 63 -19.17 16.99 5.52
C ALA A 63 -17.82 17.72 5.57
N ASP A 64 -16.88 17.19 6.37
CA ASP A 64 -15.59 17.84 6.65
C ASP A 64 -14.42 17.15 5.93
N VAL A 65 -13.70 17.91 5.10
CA VAL A 65 -12.57 17.45 4.29
C VAL A 65 -11.43 16.93 5.17
N ARG A 66 -11.18 17.54 6.34
CA ARG A 66 -10.13 17.09 7.28
C ARG A 66 -10.43 15.68 7.77
N VAL A 67 -11.68 15.47 8.17
CA VAL A 67 -12.17 14.17 8.63
C VAL A 67 -12.16 13.14 7.49
N GLY A 68 -12.50 13.54 6.27
CA GLY A 68 -12.39 12.70 5.08
C GLY A 68 -10.95 12.22 4.82
N VAL A 69 -9.96 13.11 4.97
CA VAL A 69 -8.54 12.77 4.83
C VAL A 69 -8.09 11.80 5.94
N TRP A 70 -8.50 12.01 7.19
CA TRP A 70 -8.19 11.06 8.28
C TRP A 70 -8.85 9.69 8.07
N LEU A 71 -10.10 9.66 7.58
CA LEU A 71 -10.79 8.42 7.23
C LEU A 71 -10.02 7.68 6.13
N LEU A 72 -9.58 8.38 5.09
CA LEU A 72 -8.77 7.80 4.02
C LEU A 72 -7.46 7.21 4.56
N ARG A 73 -6.74 7.96 5.41
CA ARG A 73 -5.50 7.48 6.03
C ARG A 73 -5.73 6.20 6.83
N ALA A 74 -6.80 6.17 7.64
CA ALA A 74 -7.14 5.02 8.45
C ALA A 74 -7.56 3.80 7.61
N ALA A 75 -8.35 4.02 6.56
CA ALA A 75 -8.79 2.96 5.65
C ALA A 75 -7.59 2.38 4.88
N LEU A 76 -6.71 3.22 4.34
CA LEU A 76 -5.46 2.82 3.67
C LEU A 76 -4.57 1.99 4.60
N ALA A 77 -4.35 2.44 5.84
CA ALA A 77 -3.50 1.73 6.78
C ALA A 77 -4.02 0.32 7.12
N GLN A 78 -5.35 0.14 7.17
CA GLN A 78 -5.96 -1.13 7.54
C GLN A 78 -6.17 -2.08 6.36
N ARG A 79 -6.66 -1.54 5.24
CA ARG A 79 -7.18 -2.31 4.10
C ARG A 79 -6.43 -2.05 2.79
N GLY A 80 -5.36 -1.25 2.82
CA GLY A 80 -4.51 -1.02 1.65
C GLY A 80 -5.22 -0.33 0.50
N LEU A 81 -4.99 -0.78 -0.74
CA LEU A 81 -5.59 -0.23 -1.96
C LEU A 81 -7.13 -0.20 -1.88
N ALA A 82 -7.76 -1.28 -1.41
CA ALA A 82 -9.21 -1.34 -1.23
C ALA A 82 -9.71 -0.28 -0.23
N GLY A 83 -8.96 -0.04 0.85
CA GLY A 83 -9.24 1.02 1.82
C GLY A 83 -9.03 2.42 1.27
N ALA A 84 -7.98 2.62 0.45
CA ALA A 84 -7.75 3.88 -0.24
C ALA A 84 -8.91 4.23 -1.19
N ALA A 85 -9.39 3.25 -1.96
CA ALA A 85 -10.55 3.41 -2.83
C ALA A 85 -11.82 3.76 -2.07
N GLU A 86 -11.99 3.22 -0.87
CA GLU A 86 -13.10 3.55 0.03
C GLU A 86 -13.00 4.99 0.56
N GLY A 87 -11.83 5.36 1.10
CA GLY A 87 -11.59 6.69 1.65
C GLY A 87 -11.69 7.80 0.61
N LEU A 88 -11.20 7.57 -0.60
CA LEU A 88 -11.28 8.56 -1.67
C LEU A 88 -12.71 8.70 -2.20
N ALA A 89 -13.49 7.63 -2.20
CA ALA A 89 -14.92 7.71 -2.49
C ALA A 89 -15.70 8.50 -1.42
N ALA A 90 -15.29 8.40 -0.14
CA ALA A 90 -15.85 9.21 0.94
C ALA A 90 -15.51 10.70 0.75
N LEU A 91 -14.26 11.03 0.42
CA LEU A 91 -13.84 12.39 0.07
C LEU A 91 -14.60 12.96 -1.13
N ALA A 92 -14.82 12.15 -2.17
CA ALA A 92 -15.63 12.57 -3.32
C ALA A 92 -17.11 12.80 -2.96
N ALA A 93 -17.66 12.04 -2.02
CA ALA A 93 -19.02 12.26 -1.52
C ALA A 93 -19.14 13.56 -0.71
N ILE A 94 -18.07 13.96 0.01
CA ILE A 94 -17.96 15.28 0.65
C ILE A 94 -17.88 16.38 -0.41
N ALA A 95 -17.02 16.20 -1.41
CA ALA A 95 -16.83 17.14 -2.52
C ALA A 95 -18.09 17.36 -3.37
N ALA A 96 -18.99 16.37 -3.41
CA ALA A 96 -20.26 16.46 -4.12
C ALA A 96 -21.36 17.22 -3.35
N GLN A 97 -21.10 17.64 -2.11
CA GLN A 97 -22.05 18.46 -1.34
C GLN A 97 -22.11 19.89 -1.90
N PRO A 98 -23.20 20.64 -1.66
CA PRO A 98 -23.20 22.08 -1.86
C PRO A 98 -22.01 22.73 -1.14
N LEU A 99 -21.34 23.69 -1.77
CA LEU A 99 -20.10 24.28 -1.23
C LEU A 99 -20.28 24.85 0.19
N GLU A 100 -21.45 25.41 0.49
CA GLU A 100 -21.79 25.92 1.83
C GLU A 100 -21.87 24.84 2.92
N ASN A 101 -21.99 23.56 2.52
CA ASN A 101 -22.05 22.41 3.43
C ASN A 101 -20.69 21.78 3.67
N ILE A 102 -19.68 22.09 2.85
CA ILE A 102 -18.33 21.54 2.96
C ILE A 102 -17.58 22.28 4.08
N ARG A 103 -16.90 21.52 4.93
CA ARG A 103 -16.09 22.03 6.05
C ARG A 103 -14.60 21.70 5.85
N PRO A 104 -13.69 22.52 6.43
CA PRO A 104 -13.94 23.79 7.13
C PRO A 104 -14.46 24.87 6.18
N ALA A 105 -15.34 25.75 6.66
CA ALA A 105 -15.79 26.86 5.82
C ALA A 105 -14.63 27.82 5.54
N GLY A 106 -14.74 28.54 4.41
CA GLY A 106 -13.87 29.68 4.13
C GLY A 106 -14.03 30.77 5.18
N GLN A 107 -12.97 31.56 5.40
CA GLN A 107 -13.08 32.74 6.24
C GLN A 107 -13.95 33.81 5.54
N PRO A 108 -14.56 34.75 6.27
CA PRO A 108 -15.41 35.80 5.68
C PRO A 108 -14.72 36.59 4.55
N ASP A 109 -13.40 36.74 4.61
CA ASP A 109 -12.59 37.52 3.66
C ASP A 109 -11.62 36.65 2.83
N ALA A 110 -11.72 35.31 2.89
CA ALA A 110 -10.83 34.40 2.16
C ALA A 110 -11.59 33.19 1.60
N PRO A 111 -11.27 32.74 0.37
CA PRO A 111 -11.95 31.59 -0.23
C PRO A 111 -11.71 30.30 0.57
N ALA A 112 -12.74 29.46 0.66
CA ALA A 112 -12.64 28.14 1.30
C ALA A 112 -11.58 27.23 0.62
N GLY A 113 -11.40 27.42 -0.69
CA GLY A 113 -10.43 26.70 -1.51
C GLY A 113 -8.99 26.71 -0.97
N GLU A 114 -8.52 27.80 -0.35
CA GLU A 114 -7.17 27.82 0.26
C GLU A 114 -7.05 26.82 1.42
N THR A 115 -8.11 26.70 2.21
CA THR A 115 -8.15 25.79 3.37
C THR A 115 -8.36 24.35 2.92
N HIS A 116 -9.24 24.11 1.95
CA HIS A 116 -9.43 22.79 1.36
C HIS A 116 -8.15 22.28 0.67
N ALA A 117 -7.46 23.15 -0.08
CA ALA A 117 -6.19 22.83 -0.71
C ALA A 117 -5.14 22.37 0.32
N LEU A 118 -5.02 23.09 1.44
CA LEU A 118 -4.07 22.74 2.51
C LEU A 118 -4.30 21.30 3.03
N HIS A 119 -5.56 20.93 3.26
CA HIS A 119 -5.89 19.61 3.80
C HIS A 119 -5.81 18.50 2.76
N LEU A 120 -6.16 18.79 1.51
CA LEU A 120 -6.09 17.84 0.40
C LEU A 120 -4.66 17.65 -0.14
N ALA A 121 -3.74 18.60 0.11
CA ALA A 121 -2.37 18.56 -0.41
C ALA A 121 -1.61 17.26 -0.09
N TRP A 122 -1.92 16.61 1.04
CA TRP A 122 -1.31 15.32 1.40
C TRP A 122 -1.53 14.24 0.33
N LEU A 123 -2.70 14.22 -0.33
CA LEU A 123 -3.04 13.27 -1.41
C LEU A 123 -2.11 13.38 -2.61
N CYS A 124 -1.66 14.59 -2.91
CA CYS A 124 -0.81 14.85 -4.06
C CYS A 124 0.69 14.77 -3.68
N GLY A 125 1.00 14.55 -2.40
CA GLY A 125 2.36 14.50 -1.88
C GLY A 125 3.04 13.13 -2.00
N PRO A 126 4.39 13.09 -1.96
CA PRO A 126 5.16 11.85 -2.04
C PRO A 126 4.88 10.89 -0.88
N ALA A 127 4.44 11.39 0.28
CA ALA A 127 4.08 10.57 1.42
C ALA A 127 2.89 9.64 1.13
N PHE A 128 1.83 10.16 0.50
CA PHE A 128 0.68 9.36 0.10
C PHE A 128 1.05 8.33 -0.97
N LEU A 129 1.76 8.75 -2.02
CA LEU A 129 2.22 7.86 -3.09
C LEU A 129 3.08 6.70 -2.54
N HIS A 130 4.01 7.02 -1.64
CA HIS A 130 4.82 6.03 -0.97
C HIS A 130 3.96 5.06 -0.14
N GLN A 131 3.03 5.57 0.67
CA GLN A 131 2.15 4.73 1.48
C GLN A 131 1.27 3.83 0.61
N LEU A 132 0.67 4.37 -0.45
CA LEU A 132 -0.17 3.60 -1.38
C LEU A 132 0.64 2.49 -2.07
N ALA A 133 1.81 2.81 -2.62
CA ALA A 133 2.69 1.86 -3.29
C ALA A 133 3.17 0.73 -2.35
N HIS A 134 3.36 1.00 -1.07
CA HIS A 134 3.77 0.01 -0.08
C HIS A 134 2.59 -0.65 0.65
N SER A 135 1.36 -0.22 0.38
CA SER A 135 0.17 -0.82 1.00
C SER A 135 -0.17 -2.16 0.35
N ARG A 136 -0.94 -2.98 1.08
CA ARG A 136 -1.48 -4.25 0.58
C ARG A 136 -2.57 -4.01 -0.46
N LEU A 137 -2.94 -5.00 -1.26
CA LEU A 137 -4.09 -4.85 -2.18
C LEU A 137 -5.43 -4.78 -1.43
N SER A 138 -5.57 -5.58 -0.38
CA SER A 138 -6.73 -5.65 0.50
C SER A 138 -6.31 -6.06 1.92
N ALA A 139 -7.27 -6.14 2.84
CA ALA A 139 -6.99 -6.56 4.23
C ALA A 139 -6.46 -8.00 4.34
N ASP A 140 -6.83 -8.85 3.37
CA ASP A 140 -6.51 -10.27 3.27
C ASP A 140 -5.39 -10.61 2.27
N SER A 141 -4.91 -9.63 1.49
CA SER A 141 -3.84 -9.83 0.51
C SER A 141 -2.46 -9.61 1.13
N GLU A 142 -1.52 -10.53 0.86
CA GLU A 142 -0.10 -10.37 1.21
C GLU A 142 0.68 -9.57 0.17
N LEU A 143 0.08 -9.32 -1.00
CA LEU A 143 0.71 -8.58 -2.09
C LEU A 143 0.60 -7.08 -1.87
N ARG A 144 1.66 -6.36 -2.20
CA ARG A 144 1.71 -4.90 -2.16
C ARG A 144 1.45 -4.30 -3.53
N VAL A 145 0.88 -3.09 -3.55
CA VAL A 145 0.58 -2.34 -4.78
C VAL A 145 1.81 -2.22 -5.69
N GLY A 146 2.97 -1.85 -5.14
CA GLY A 146 4.20 -1.70 -5.92
C GLY A 146 4.81 -3.03 -6.41
N GLN A 147 4.40 -4.18 -5.85
CA GLN A 147 4.75 -5.49 -6.42
C GLN A 147 3.88 -5.80 -7.63
N LEU A 148 2.61 -5.39 -7.60
CA LEU A 148 1.66 -5.62 -8.69
C LEU A 148 2.06 -4.91 -9.99
N ALA A 149 2.65 -3.71 -9.89
CA ALA A 149 3.20 -3.01 -11.04
C ALA A 149 4.38 -3.76 -11.69
N LYS A 150 5.18 -4.48 -10.90
CA LYS A 150 6.40 -5.16 -11.36
C LYS A 150 6.14 -6.59 -11.83
N ASP A 151 5.28 -7.30 -11.12
CA ASP A 151 4.90 -8.67 -11.40
C ASP A 151 3.37 -8.81 -11.24
N PRO A 152 2.59 -8.38 -12.25
CA PRO A 152 1.13 -8.47 -12.19
C PRO A 152 0.63 -9.92 -12.22
N ALA A 153 1.47 -10.89 -12.58
CA ALA A 153 1.12 -12.31 -12.60
C ALA A 153 1.18 -12.96 -11.21
N ALA A 154 1.88 -12.34 -10.24
CA ALA A 154 1.91 -12.79 -8.86
C ALA A 154 0.54 -12.78 -8.18
N ALA A 155 -0.37 -11.89 -8.59
CA ALA A 155 -1.73 -11.82 -8.06
C ALA A 155 -2.68 -12.81 -8.74
N PRO A 156 -3.48 -13.58 -7.97
CA PRO A 156 -4.54 -14.41 -8.52
C PRO A 156 -5.53 -13.60 -9.38
N PRO A 157 -6.21 -14.21 -10.37
CA PRO A 157 -7.18 -13.52 -11.22
C PRO A 157 -8.22 -12.69 -10.46
N ALA A 158 -8.80 -13.25 -9.39
CA ALA A 158 -9.79 -12.56 -8.58
C ALA A 158 -9.23 -11.34 -7.83
N GLU A 159 -7.97 -11.38 -7.40
CA GLU A 159 -7.30 -10.22 -6.78
C GLU A 159 -6.99 -9.15 -7.81
N ARG A 160 -6.57 -9.52 -9.03
CA ARG A 160 -6.35 -8.57 -10.13
C ARG A 160 -7.63 -7.84 -10.54
N GLU A 161 -8.74 -8.58 -10.65
CA GLU A 161 -10.04 -7.97 -10.93
C GLU A 161 -10.50 -7.03 -9.81
N ARG A 162 -10.24 -7.40 -8.55
CA ARG A 162 -10.55 -6.54 -7.40
C ARG A 162 -9.70 -5.29 -7.40
N ALA A 163 -8.39 -5.42 -7.64
CA ALA A 163 -7.48 -4.30 -7.76
C ALA A 163 -7.92 -3.34 -8.87
N LEU A 164 -8.29 -3.83 -10.05
CA LEU A 164 -8.82 -2.97 -11.13
C LEU A 164 -10.12 -2.26 -10.75
N ARG A 165 -11.04 -2.91 -10.03
CA ARG A 165 -12.24 -2.24 -9.50
C ARG A 165 -11.88 -1.14 -8.51
N ASP A 166 -10.91 -1.38 -7.63
CA ASP A 166 -10.47 -0.41 -6.63
C ASP A 166 -9.68 0.76 -7.27
N LEU A 167 -8.89 0.50 -8.32
CA LEU A 167 -8.24 1.55 -9.14
C LEU A 167 -9.28 2.44 -9.84
N SER A 168 -10.30 1.84 -10.45
CA SER A 168 -11.41 2.58 -11.06
C SER A 168 -12.15 3.45 -10.04
N ARG A 169 -12.39 2.93 -8.82
CA ARG A 169 -13.00 3.69 -7.71
C ARG A 169 -12.10 4.83 -7.23
N LEU A 170 -10.78 4.61 -7.15
CA LEU A 170 -9.82 5.67 -6.84
C LEU A 170 -9.87 6.78 -7.88
N ARG A 171 -9.87 6.45 -9.18
CA ARG A 171 -9.98 7.48 -10.24
C ARG A 171 -11.27 8.27 -10.15
N ALA A 172 -12.40 7.60 -9.95
CA ALA A 172 -13.68 8.27 -9.79
C ALA A 172 -13.68 9.22 -8.58
N GLY A 173 -13.08 8.78 -7.47
CA GLY A 173 -12.93 9.62 -6.28
C GLY A 173 -12.03 10.83 -6.52
N LEU A 174 -10.90 10.63 -7.21
CA LEU A 174 -9.97 11.71 -7.56
C LEU A 174 -10.61 12.74 -8.50
N ALA A 175 -11.38 12.29 -9.50
CA ALA A 175 -12.10 13.18 -10.41
C ALA A 175 -13.05 14.12 -9.65
N GLY A 176 -13.79 13.63 -8.66
CA GLY A 176 -14.66 14.48 -7.84
C GLY A 176 -13.90 15.53 -7.02
N LEU A 177 -12.66 15.23 -6.61
CA LEU A 177 -11.80 16.21 -5.95
C LEU A 177 -11.18 17.22 -6.92
N THR A 178 -10.91 16.81 -8.15
CA THR A 178 -10.51 17.72 -9.23
C THR A 178 -11.65 18.69 -9.57
N ASP A 179 -12.89 18.22 -9.67
CA ASP A 179 -14.05 19.08 -9.91
C ASP A 179 -14.21 20.12 -8.78
N LEU A 180 -14.00 19.69 -7.52
CA LEU A 180 -14.00 20.60 -6.38
C LEU A 180 -12.89 21.65 -6.47
N SER A 181 -11.67 21.24 -6.83
CA SER A 181 -10.52 22.15 -6.92
C SER A 181 -10.68 23.21 -8.00
N GLU A 182 -11.32 22.86 -9.11
CA GLU A 182 -11.72 23.82 -10.15
C GLU A 182 -12.80 24.78 -9.64
N SER A 183 -13.82 24.25 -8.94
CA SER A 183 -14.95 25.05 -8.45
C SER A 183 -14.56 26.09 -7.40
N GLU A 184 -13.57 25.77 -6.55
CA GLU A 184 -13.09 26.64 -5.47
C GLU A 184 -11.77 27.35 -5.81
N GLY A 185 -11.25 27.18 -7.03
CA GLY A 185 -10.11 27.93 -7.54
C GLY A 185 -8.75 27.53 -6.97
N PHE A 186 -8.55 26.27 -6.59
CA PHE A 186 -7.29 25.74 -6.05
C PHE A 186 -6.65 24.61 -6.88
N ALA A 187 -7.04 24.47 -8.15
CA ALA A 187 -6.54 23.42 -9.04
C ALA A 187 -5.00 23.39 -9.16
N GLU A 188 -4.32 24.54 -9.12
CA GLU A 188 -2.85 24.60 -9.17
C GLU A 188 -2.18 24.00 -7.91
N GLN A 189 -2.82 24.14 -6.74
CA GLN A 189 -2.34 23.59 -5.47
C GLN A 189 -2.68 22.11 -5.32
N PHE A 190 -3.68 21.61 -6.05
CA PHE A 190 -4.12 20.21 -6.04
C PHE A 190 -3.58 19.43 -7.25
N ASP A 191 -2.25 19.46 -7.45
CA ASP A 191 -1.58 18.74 -8.54
C ASP A 191 -1.34 17.26 -8.20
N CYS A 192 -2.30 16.42 -8.56
CA CYS A 192 -2.23 14.97 -8.34
C CYS A 192 -1.66 14.19 -9.55
N ALA A 193 -0.83 14.81 -10.40
CA ALA A 193 -0.19 14.15 -11.55
C ALA A 193 0.57 12.86 -11.17
N GLY A 194 1.28 12.85 -10.04
CA GLY A 194 1.99 11.67 -9.56
C GLY A 194 1.05 10.51 -9.19
N LEU A 195 -0.13 10.81 -8.65
CA LEU A 195 -1.15 9.80 -8.36
C LEU A 195 -1.76 9.26 -9.66
N HIS A 196 -2.09 10.12 -10.61
CA HIS A 196 -2.56 9.70 -11.92
C HIS A 196 -1.57 8.76 -12.61
N ALA A 197 -0.27 9.10 -12.63
CA ALA A 197 0.76 8.27 -13.24
C ALA A 197 0.85 6.87 -12.60
N LEU A 198 0.77 6.79 -11.26
CA LEU A 198 0.78 5.50 -10.55
C LEU A 198 -0.46 4.66 -10.90
N LEU A 199 -1.64 5.27 -10.96
CA LEU A 199 -2.87 4.57 -11.34
C LEU A 199 -2.79 4.07 -12.80
N ASP A 200 -2.25 4.89 -13.71
CA ASP A 200 -2.07 4.54 -15.13
C ASP A 200 -1.11 3.35 -15.28
N GLU A 201 0.01 3.35 -14.56
CA GLU A 201 0.99 2.25 -14.56
C GLU A 201 0.34 0.93 -14.10
N LEU A 202 -0.41 0.97 -13.00
CA LEU A 202 -1.07 -0.20 -12.44
C LEU A 202 -2.15 -0.75 -13.37
N GLU A 203 -2.98 0.10 -13.95
CA GLU A 203 -4.02 -0.31 -14.91
C GLU A 203 -3.40 -0.88 -16.19
N ALA A 204 -2.32 -0.29 -16.70
CA ALA A 204 -1.60 -0.79 -17.86
C ALA A 204 -0.97 -2.17 -17.61
N ALA A 205 -0.46 -2.42 -16.40
CA ALA A 205 0.07 -3.72 -16.01
C ALA A 205 -1.02 -4.80 -15.87
N LEU A 206 -2.20 -4.42 -15.36
CA LEU A 206 -3.28 -5.35 -15.03
C LEU A 206 -4.25 -5.65 -16.18
N THR A 207 -4.50 -4.69 -17.07
CA THR A 207 -5.50 -4.84 -18.15
C THR A 207 -5.20 -6.01 -19.10
N PRO A 208 -3.95 -6.21 -19.58
CA PRO A 208 -3.62 -7.34 -20.44
C PRO A 208 -3.83 -8.70 -19.76
N MET A 209 -3.68 -8.75 -18.43
CA MET A 209 -3.81 -9.98 -17.65
C MET A 209 -5.25 -10.48 -17.52
N LEU A 210 -6.24 -9.63 -17.72
CA LEU A 210 -7.66 -10.02 -17.80
C LEU A 210 -8.06 -10.45 -19.21
N ALA A 211 -7.47 -9.85 -20.25
CA ALA A 211 -7.71 -10.23 -21.63
C ALA A 211 -7.13 -11.61 -21.98
N ALA A 212 -6.14 -12.06 -21.21
CA ALA A 212 -5.61 -13.42 -21.24
C ALA A 212 -6.59 -14.41 -20.57
N VAL A 213 -7.78 -14.57 -21.15
CA VAL A 213 -8.55 -15.79 -20.97
C VAL A 213 -7.69 -16.91 -21.58
N PRO A 214 -7.41 -18.03 -20.88
CA PRO A 214 -6.91 -19.19 -21.58
C PRO A 214 -8.03 -19.55 -22.55
N ALA A 215 -7.82 -19.30 -23.85
CA ALA A 215 -8.71 -19.79 -24.87
C ALA A 215 -8.90 -21.27 -24.57
N GLU A 216 -10.13 -21.67 -24.21
CA GLU A 216 -10.54 -23.06 -24.25
C GLU A 216 -10.23 -23.51 -25.68
N ALA A 217 -9.09 -24.18 -25.82
CA ALA A 217 -8.72 -24.78 -27.08
C ALA A 217 -9.83 -25.77 -27.42
N PRO A 218 -10.45 -25.68 -28.62
CA PRO A 218 -11.36 -26.73 -29.04
C PRO A 218 -10.58 -28.03 -29.01
N VAL A 219 -11.11 -29.01 -28.28
CA VAL A 219 -10.59 -30.38 -28.24
C VAL A 219 -10.68 -30.94 -29.67
N LEU A 220 -9.60 -30.80 -30.41
CA LEU A 220 -9.33 -31.60 -31.59
C LEU A 220 -8.24 -32.60 -31.23
N SER A 221 -8.68 -33.84 -31.13
CA SER A 221 -7.87 -35.04 -31.05
C SER A 221 -6.91 -35.09 -32.23
N GLU A 222 -5.64 -34.82 -32.01
CA GLU A 222 -4.57 -35.37 -32.85
C GLU A 222 -3.31 -35.60 -32.02
N ALA A 223 -2.73 -36.77 -32.21
CA ALA A 223 -1.66 -37.31 -31.40
C ALA A 223 -0.27 -36.88 -31.91
N ALA A 224 0.64 -36.68 -30.94
CA ALA A 224 2.11 -36.63 -30.99
C ALA A 224 2.80 -35.27 -31.25
N PRO A 225 4.05 -35.07 -30.75
CA PRO A 225 4.70 -35.61 -29.55
C PRO A 225 4.99 -34.50 -28.51
N ALA A 226 5.08 -34.91 -27.24
CA ALA A 226 5.27 -34.04 -26.09
C ALA A 226 6.60 -33.24 -26.14
N ALA A 227 6.48 -31.92 -26.24
CA ALA A 227 7.48 -31.05 -25.65
C ALA A 227 7.42 -31.25 -24.14
N ARG A 228 8.57 -31.55 -23.53
CA ARG A 228 8.73 -31.82 -22.09
C ARG A 228 8.26 -30.60 -21.30
N ALA A 229 7.01 -30.62 -20.85
CA ALA A 229 6.57 -29.79 -19.73
C ALA A 229 7.41 -30.18 -18.51
N LEU A 230 7.98 -29.19 -17.83
CA LEU A 230 8.50 -29.40 -16.49
C LEU A 230 7.33 -29.91 -15.64
N PRO A 231 7.46 -31.05 -14.95
CA PRO A 231 6.38 -31.54 -14.12
C PRO A 231 6.07 -30.49 -13.06
N ALA A 232 4.80 -30.11 -12.94
CA ALA A 232 4.24 -29.57 -11.71
C ALA A 232 4.26 -30.69 -10.65
N GLY A 233 5.47 -31.06 -10.22
CA GLY A 233 5.71 -31.99 -9.13
C GLY A 233 5.85 -31.18 -7.86
N ALA A 234 4.95 -31.41 -6.90
CA ALA A 234 5.24 -31.04 -5.53
C ALA A 234 6.61 -31.64 -5.16
N LEU A 235 7.53 -30.83 -4.61
CA LEU A 235 8.81 -31.31 -4.10
C LEU A 235 8.53 -32.10 -2.81
N ASN A 236 8.74 -33.42 -2.83
CA ASN A 236 8.36 -34.31 -1.74
C ASN A 236 9.55 -34.81 -0.90
N SER A 237 10.79 -34.46 -1.28
CA SER A 237 12.00 -34.84 -0.56
C SER A 237 13.07 -33.75 -0.55
N ARG A 238 14.01 -33.81 0.41
CA ARG A 238 15.14 -32.86 0.48
C ARG A 238 16.08 -33.03 -0.72
N GLU A 239 16.21 -34.25 -1.23
CA GLU A 239 17.00 -34.55 -2.43
C GLU A 239 16.39 -33.89 -3.68
N GLU A 240 15.06 -33.88 -3.81
CA GLU A 240 14.36 -33.19 -4.89
C GLU A 240 14.54 -31.67 -4.81
N VAL A 241 14.48 -31.09 -3.61
CA VAL A 241 14.76 -29.67 -3.39
C VAL A 241 16.22 -29.34 -3.77
N ALA A 242 17.18 -30.18 -3.40
CA ALA A 242 18.59 -29.97 -3.75
C ALA A 242 18.83 -30.03 -5.26
N ALA A 243 18.17 -30.94 -5.97
CA ALA A 243 18.24 -31.04 -7.43
C ALA A 243 17.57 -29.84 -8.13
N ALA A 244 16.46 -29.34 -7.60
CA ALA A 244 15.81 -28.14 -8.13
C ALA A 244 16.70 -26.89 -7.96
N LEU A 245 17.35 -26.73 -6.80
CA LEU A 245 18.30 -25.64 -6.58
C LEU A 245 19.49 -25.69 -7.55
N ASP A 246 19.98 -26.88 -7.92
CA ASP A 246 21.04 -27.01 -8.94
C ASP A 246 20.58 -26.54 -10.31
N LEU A 247 19.36 -26.88 -10.72
CA LEU A 247 18.79 -26.44 -12.00
C LEU A 247 18.66 -24.91 -12.04
N ILE A 248 18.20 -24.29 -10.96
CA ILE A 248 18.05 -22.83 -10.85
C ILE A 248 19.42 -22.14 -10.88
N VAL A 249 20.41 -22.67 -10.16
CA VAL A 249 21.79 -22.13 -10.17
C VAL A 249 22.41 -22.24 -11.56
N ALA A 250 22.19 -23.35 -12.27
CA ALA A 250 22.67 -23.54 -13.64
C ALA A 250 22.06 -22.51 -14.60
N TYR A 251 20.75 -22.27 -14.49
CA TYR A 251 20.06 -21.25 -15.29
C TYR A 251 20.69 -19.87 -15.14
N PHE A 252 20.86 -19.38 -13.90
CA PHE A 252 21.45 -18.06 -13.66
C PHE A 252 22.89 -17.96 -14.12
N ARG A 253 23.69 -19.03 -14.01
CA ARG A 253 25.08 -19.02 -14.52
C ARG A 253 25.15 -18.91 -16.03
N GLU A 254 24.19 -19.49 -16.73
CA GLU A 254 24.14 -19.51 -18.20
C GLU A 254 23.50 -18.24 -18.78
N HIS A 255 22.44 -17.72 -18.14
CA HIS A 255 21.63 -16.62 -18.68
C HIS A 255 21.94 -15.27 -18.02
N GLU A 256 22.41 -15.25 -16.77
CA GLU A 256 22.64 -14.02 -15.99
C GLU A 256 23.89 -14.12 -15.08
N PRO A 257 25.11 -14.20 -15.65
CA PRO A 257 26.33 -14.49 -14.89
C PRO A 257 26.70 -13.44 -13.82
N GLY A 258 26.13 -12.23 -13.88
CA GLY A 258 26.28 -11.17 -12.88
C GLY A 258 25.21 -11.16 -11.78
N HIS A 259 24.21 -12.04 -11.85
CA HIS A 259 23.13 -12.08 -10.87
C HIS A 259 23.63 -12.63 -9.52
N PRO A 260 23.26 -12.03 -8.36
CA PRO A 260 23.78 -12.46 -7.06
C PRO A 260 23.12 -13.73 -6.51
N ALA A 261 21.95 -14.13 -7.03
CA ALA A 261 21.18 -15.28 -6.51
C ALA A 261 21.95 -16.62 -6.46
N PRO A 262 22.80 -17.01 -7.44
CA PRO A 262 23.58 -18.25 -7.36
C PRO A 262 24.39 -18.40 -6.06
N ILE A 263 24.94 -17.31 -5.52
CA ILE A 263 25.71 -17.32 -4.27
C ILE A 263 24.80 -17.74 -3.11
N PHE A 264 23.62 -17.14 -3.01
CA PHE A 264 22.66 -17.40 -1.93
C PHE A 264 21.99 -18.78 -2.07
N LEU A 265 21.69 -19.21 -3.30
CA LEU A 265 21.06 -20.51 -3.55
C LEU A 265 22.02 -21.67 -3.26
N LEU A 266 23.31 -21.52 -3.57
CA LEU A 266 24.33 -22.50 -3.16
C LEU A 266 24.49 -22.57 -1.64
N ARG A 267 24.35 -21.44 -0.94
CA ARG A 267 24.35 -21.40 0.53
C ARG A 267 23.12 -22.11 1.10
N ALA A 268 21.93 -21.81 0.60
CA ALA A 268 20.68 -22.48 0.98
C ALA A 268 20.74 -24.00 0.70
N LYS A 269 21.34 -24.42 -0.42
CA LYS A 269 21.52 -25.84 -0.74
C LYS A 269 22.42 -26.56 0.28
N ARG A 270 23.53 -25.94 0.71
CA ARG A 270 24.42 -26.50 1.74
C ARG A 270 23.70 -26.69 3.08
N MET A 271 22.75 -25.81 3.38
CA MET A 271 21.97 -25.83 4.61
C MET A 271 20.91 -26.95 4.66
N LEU A 272 20.54 -27.57 3.53
CA LEU A 272 19.51 -28.63 3.50
C LEU A 272 19.91 -29.91 4.25
N GLY A 273 21.21 -30.13 4.49
CA GLY A 273 21.75 -31.30 5.19
C GLY A 273 22.27 -31.02 6.60
N ALA A 274 22.38 -29.75 7.01
CA ALA A 274 22.90 -29.37 8.33
C ALA A 274 21.78 -29.41 9.38
N GLY A 275 22.08 -29.92 10.58
CA GLY A 275 21.17 -29.79 11.71
C GLY A 275 20.98 -28.31 12.05
N PHE A 276 19.78 -27.91 12.48
CA PHE A 276 19.50 -26.53 12.94
C PHE A 276 20.53 -26.01 13.96
N GLU A 277 21.12 -26.92 14.77
CA GLU A 277 22.16 -26.63 15.76
C GLU A 277 23.52 -26.26 15.13
N GLU A 278 23.93 -26.87 14.01
CA GLU A 278 25.17 -26.51 13.29
C GLU A 278 25.05 -25.14 12.63
N LEU A 279 23.85 -24.81 12.14
CA LEU A 279 23.52 -23.53 11.53
C LEU A 279 23.53 -22.38 12.55
N MET A 280 23.02 -22.63 13.76
CA MET A 280 23.11 -21.70 14.87
C MET A 280 24.57 -21.51 15.33
N ALA A 281 25.39 -22.57 15.35
CA ALA A 281 26.81 -22.44 15.68
C ALA A 281 27.58 -21.58 14.68
N GLU A 282 27.30 -21.71 13.38
CA GLU A 282 27.98 -20.93 12.33
C GLU A 282 27.52 -19.46 12.29
N LEU A 283 26.21 -19.20 12.43
CA LEU A 283 25.65 -17.84 12.43
C LEU A 283 26.00 -17.04 13.71
N PHE A 284 26.15 -17.71 14.85
CA PHE A 284 26.46 -17.05 16.13
C PHE A 284 27.96 -17.02 16.47
N ALA A 285 28.81 -17.84 15.85
CA ALA A 285 30.26 -17.70 15.97
C ALA A 285 30.77 -16.34 15.45
N GLU A 286 30.13 -15.79 14.41
CA GLU A 286 30.42 -14.43 13.90
C GLU A 286 29.90 -13.33 14.84
N SER A 287 28.82 -13.57 15.60
CA SER A 287 28.29 -12.66 16.62
C SER A 287 29.29 -12.45 17.75
N ASP A 288 29.87 -13.53 18.28
CA ASP A 288 30.87 -13.44 19.35
C ASP A 288 32.14 -12.71 18.89
N ALA A 289 32.55 -12.92 17.63
CA ALA A 289 33.66 -12.19 17.01
C ALA A 289 33.36 -10.70 16.77
N LEU A 290 32.10 -10.35 16.52
CA LEU A 290 31.64 -8.96 16.34
C LEU A 290 31.56 -8.22 17.69
N VAL A 291 31.05 -8.89 18.73
CA VAL A 291 31.00 -8.37 20.11
C VAL A 291 32.41 -8.14 20.65
N ALA A 292 33.35 -9.08 20.43
CA ALA A 292 34.75 -8.92 20.83
C ALA A 292 35.49 -7.76 20.12
N LYS A 293 35.02 -7.35 18.92
CA LYS A 293 35.54 -6.15 18.22
C LYS A 293 34.94 -4.85 18.76
N LEU A 294 33.72 -4.88 19.29
CA LEU A 294 33.04 -3.73 19.89
C LEU A 294 33.56 -3.41 21.30
N ASP A 295 33.98 -4.43 22.06
CA ASP A 295 34.50 -4.28 23.43
C ASP A 295 35.98 -3.89 23.51
N ARG A 296 36.68 -3.69 22.39
CA ARG A 296 38.06 -3.17 22.43
C ARG A 296 38.04 -1.67 22.74
N PRO A 297 38.62 -1.21 23.87
CA PRO A 297 38.70 0.22 24.14
C PRO A 297 39.54 0.90 23.05
N ARG A 298 39.01 2.02 22.52
CA ARG A 298 39.68 2.84 21.51
C ARG A 298 41.02 3.33 22.07
N PRO A 299 42.16 3.19 21.37
CA PRO A 299 43.42 3.72 21.84
C PRO A 299 43.32 5.26 21.92
N LEU A 300 43.72 5.80 23.07
CA LEU A 300 43.84 7.23 23.29
C LEU A 300 44.87 7.78 22.31
N GLN A 301 44.42 8.57 21.34
CA GLN A 301 45.30 9.28 20.42
C GLN A 301 45.98 10.41 21.20
N GLY A 302 47.30 10.32 21.32
CA GLY A 302 48.18 11.44 21.67
C GLY A 302 48.67 12.16 20.42
#